data_AF-A0A4D9CMF7-F1
#
_entry.id   AF-A0A4D9CMF7-F1
#
_cell.length_a   1.000
_cell.length_b   1.000
_cell.length_c   1.000
_cell.angle_alpha   90.00
_cell.angle_beta   90.00
_cell.angle_gamma   90.00
#
_symmetry.space_group_name_H-M   'P 1'
#
loop_
_entity.id
_entity.type
_entity.pdbx_description
1 polymer ?
#
loop_
_entity_poly.entity_id
_entity_poly.type
_entity_poly.pdbx_seq_one_letter_code
_entity_poly.pdbx_strand_id
1 'polypeptide(L)'
;MYQSVQSETLEWSEVAMRRKSPGWPFYPLAALLYVLVDLPWLLINSGNVQNMVEDIQKQPLEFRVWAAVPVYVALAYLVSRANSSGEAFGLGVACYAVYDWTNMSTLSSYWWGFALADSVWGGVLTCIVFIILTHPRISPVWAAQRQ
;
A
#
# COMPACT_ATOMS: atom_id res chain seq x y z
N MET A 1 1.30 26.59 33.55
CA MET A 1 1.57 25.15 33.33
C MET A 1 0.34 24.41 32.84
N TYR A 2 -0.80 24.43 33.54
CA TYR A 2 -2.02 23.75 33.08
C TYR A 2 -2.58 24.33 31.76
N GLN A 3 -2.69 25.66 31.67
CA GLN A 3 -3.20 26.32 30.47
C GLN A 3 -2.27 26.19 29.25
N SER A 4 -0.95 26.11 29.47
CA SER A 4 0.02 25.92 28.37
C SER A 4 -0.03 24.51 27.80
N VAL A 5 -0.22 23.48 28.64
CA VAL A 5 -0.41 22.09 28.17
C VAL A 5 -1.75 21.95 27.44
N GLN A 6 -2.79 22.65 27.89
CA GLN A 6 -4.10 22.57 27.25
C GLN A 6 -4.16 23.31 25.91
N SER A 7 -3.45 24.44 25.76
CA SER A 7 -3.31 25.11 24.46
C SER A 7 -2.51 24.27 23.46
N GLU A 8 -1.45 23.61 23.92
CA GLU A 8 -0.60 22.77 23.10
C GLU A 8 -1.35 21.51 22.63
N THR A 9 -2.10 20.85 23.52
CA THR A 9 -2.94 19.70 23.17
C THR A 9 -4.11 20.05 22.24
N LEU A 10 -4.71 21.23 22.40
CA LEU A 10 -5.72 21.74 21.46
C LEU A 10 -5.12 21.99 20.09
N GLU A 11 -3.93 22.59 20.01
CA GLU A 11 -3.23 22.82 18.75
C GLU A 11 -2.91 21.49 18.03
N TRP A 12 -2.38 20.50 18.75
CA TRP A 12 -2.13 19.16 18.20
C TRP A 12 -3.41 18.49 17.69
N SER A 13 -4.53 18.64 18.42
CA SER A 13 -5.81 18.09 18.01
C SER A 13 -6.37 18.75 16.75
N GLU A 14 -6.19 20.07 16.60
CA GLU A 14 -6.63 20.82 15.44
C GLU A 14 -5.76 20.52 14.21
N VAL A 15 -4.44 20.42 14.39
CA VAL A 15 -3.48 20.01 13.36
C VAL A 15 -3.77 18.58 12.90
N ALA A 16 -4.08 17.67 13.83
CA ALA A 16 -4.48 16.30 13.51
C ALA A 16 -5.85 16.22 12.80
N MET A 17 -6.81 17.08 13.17
CA MET A 17 -8.16 17.09 12.62
C MET A 17 -8.30 17.89 11.32
N ARG A 18 -7.34 18.75 10.94
CA ARG A 18 -7.38 19.52 9.69
C ARG A 18 -7.15 18.70 8.42
N ARG A 19 -6.82 17.41 8.55
CA ARG A 19 -6.59 16.53 7.40
C ARG A 19 -7.87 15.91 6.89
N LYS A 20 -8.44 16.55 5.88
CA LYS A 20 -9.50 15.94 5.08
C LYS A 20 -8.89 14.79 4.29
N SER A 21 -9.46 13.59 4.47
CA SER A 21 -9.22 12.48 3.55
C SER A 21 -9.59 12.93 2.13
N PRO A 22 -8.89 12.42 1.10
CA PRO A 22 -9.26 12.74 -0.26
C PRO A 22 -10.72 12.33 -0.53
N GLY A 23 -11.43 13.18 -1.27
CA GLY A 23 -12.80 12.90 -1.67
C GLY A 23 -12.89 11.76 -2.69
N TRP A 24 -14.09 11.19 -2.83
CA TRP A 24 -14.48 10.39 -3.99
C TRP A 24 -14.34 11.28 -5.24
N PRO A 25 -13.36 11.05 -6.15
CA PRO A 25 -13.09 9.77 -6.81
C PRO A 25 -11.70 9.16 -6.55
N PHE A 26 -11.03 9.55 -5.46
CA PHE A 26 -9.65 9.13 -5.19
C PHE A 26 -9.47 7.62 -5.08
N TYR A 27 -10.31 6.94 -4.30
CA TYR A 27 -10.11 5.53 -3.95
C TYR A 27 -10.21 4.57 -5.15
N PRO A 28 -11.23 4.68 -6.04
CA PRO A 28 -11.27 3.86 -7.25
C PRO A 28 -10.09 4.11 -8.19
N LEU A 29 -9.67 5.38 -8.33
CA LEU A 29 -8.51 5.73 -9.15
C LEU A 29 -7.22 5.13 -8.56
N ALA A 30 -7.03 5.23 -7.25
CA ALA A 30 -5.89 4.64 -6.56
C ALA A 30 -5.86 3.12 -6.73
N ALA A 31 -6.99 2.44 -6.53
CA ALA A 31 -7.09 0.99 -6.72
C ALA A 31 -6.75 0.57 -8.17
N LEU A 32 -7.26 1.31 -9.17
CA LEU A 32 -6.93 1.08 -10.57
C LEU A 32 -5.44 1.28 -10.86
N LEU A 33 -4.85 2.35 -10.33
CA LEU A 33 -3.42 2.63 -10.49
C LEU A 33 -2.55 1.54 -9.85
N TYR A 34 -2.94 1.05 -8.67
CA TYR A 34 -2.24 -0.08 -8.05
C TYR A 34 -2.21 -1.29 -8.98
N VAL A 35 -3.35 -1.70 -9.53
CA VAL A 35 -3.39 -2.83 -10.49
C VAL A 35 -2.45 -2.57 -11.66
N LEU A 36 -2.57 -1.41 -12.32
CA LEU A 36 -1.80 -1.10 -13.53
C LEU A 36 -0.29 -1.01 -13.29
N VAL A 37 0.13 -0.43 -12.17
CA VAL A 37 1.56 -0.29 -11.82
C VAL A 37 2.14 -1.62 -11.32
N ASP A 38 1.33 -2.49 -10.73
CA ASP A 38 1.74 -3.79 -10.20
C ASP A 38 1.85 -4.88 -11.28
N LEU A 39 1.15 -4.72 -12.42
CA LEU A 39 1.15 -5.69 -13.53
C LEU A 39 2.55 -6.20 -13.93
N PRO A 40 3.60 -5.37 -14.10
CA PRO A 40 4.92 -5.86 -14.47
C PRO A 40 5.49 -6.85 -13.43
N TRP A 41 5.32 -6.57 -12.14
CA TRP A 41 5.79 -7.44 -11.07
C TRP A 41 5.04 -8.76 -11.01
N LEU A 42 3.71 -8.70 -11.16
CA LEU A 42 2.87 -9.89 -11.23
C LEU A 42 3.25 -10.79 -12.41
N LEU A 43 3.51 -10.20 -13.59
CA LEU A 43 3.90 -10.96 -14.78
C LEU A 43 5.28 -11.59 -14.62
N ILE A 44 6.27 -10.84 -14.13
CA ILE A 44 7.65 -11.32 -13.95
C ILE A 44 7.71 -12.45 -12.90
N ASN A 45 6.94 -12.34 -11.82
CA ASN A 45 7.00 -13.31 -10.71
C ASN A 45 5.95 -14.40 -10.75
N SER A 46 4.98 -14.34 -11.67
CA SER A 46 3.87 -15.30 -11.78
C SER A 46 4.32 -16.77 -11.68
N GLY A 47 5.36 -17.16 -12.44
CA GLY A 47 5.90 -18.52 -12.41
C GLY A 47 6.56 -18.89 -11.08
N ASN A 48 7.28 -17.96 -10.46
CA ASN A 48 7.93 -18.18 -9.15
C ASN A 48 6.88 -18.37 -8.06
N VAL A 49 5.85 -17.52 -8.03
CA VAL A 49 4.73 -17.61 -7.09
C VAL A 49 3.94 -18.88 -7.32
N GLN A 50 3.65 -19.24 -8.57
CA GLN A 50 2.96 -20.48 -8.89
C GLN A 50 3.72 -21.69 -8.35
N ASN A 51 5.01 -21.83 -8.68
CA ASN A 51 5.83 -22.95 -8.20
C ASN A 51 5.89 -22.99 -6.66
N MET A 52 6.05 -21.83 -6.01
CA MET A 52 6.10 -21.73 -4.55
C MET A 52 4.78 -22.14 -3.91
N VAL A 53 3.65 -21.62 -4.39
CA VAL A 53 2.34 -21.92 -3.81
C VAL A 53 1.96 -23.38 -4.07
N GLU A 54 2.19 -23.90 -5.27
CA GLU A 54 1.93 -25.31 -5.60
C GLU A 54 2.79 -26.26 -4.77
N ASP A 55 4.05 -25.92 -4.49
CA ASP A 55 4.90 -26.68 -3.58
C ASP A 55 4.37 -26.65 -2.13
N ILE A 56 3.86 -25.51 -1.66
CA ILE A 56 3.30 -25.39 -0.31
C ILE A 56 1.99 -26.19 -0.17
N GLN A 57 1.06 -26.03 -1.11
CA GLN A 57 -0.29 -26.57 -0.99
C GLN A 57 -0.46 -27.98 -1.60
N LYS A 58 0.53 -28.45 -2.38
CA LYS A 58 0.53 -29.73 -3.10
C LYS A 58 -0.68 -29.91 -4.04
N GLN A 59 -1.17 -28.81 -4.61
CA GLN A 59 -2.27 -28.73 -5.57
C GLN A 59 -2.00 -27.59 -6.57
N PRO A 60 -2.59 -27.64 -7.79
CA PRO A 60 -2.47 -26.55 -8.76
C PRO A 60 -2.97 -25.21 -8.22
N LEU A 61 -2.34 -24.11 -8.64
CA LEU A 61 -2.75 -22.77 -8.22
C LEU A 61 -4.10 -22.37 -8.85
N GLU A 62 -5.09 -22.04 -8.01
CA GLU A 62 -6.36 -21.45 -8.46
C GLU A 62 -6.47 -19.99 -8.03
N PHE A 63 -6.47 -19.08 -9.01
CA PHE A 63 -6.61 -17.64 -8.76
C PHE A 63 -8.05 -17.25 -8.46
N ARG A 64 -8.29 -16.82 -7.21
CA ARG A 64 -9.58 -16.28 -6.77
C ARG A 64 -9.60 -14.76 -6.95
N VAL A 65 -9.89 -14.30 -8.16
CA VAL A 65 -9.85 -12.87 -8.53
C VAL A 65 -10.69 -11.98 -7.59
N TRP A 66 -11.82 -12.48 -7.10
CA TRP A 66 -12.67 -11.74 -6.15
C TRP A 66 -11.95 -11.38 -4.84
N ALA A 67 -10.99 -12.20 -4.40
CA ALA A 67 -10.21 -11.96 -3.19
C ALA A 67 -9.14 -10.88 -3.37
N ALA A 68 -8.78 -10.55 -4.62
CA ALA A 68 -7.86 -9.44 -4.91
C ALA A 68 -8.52 -8.06 -4.76
N VAL A 69 -9.85 -7.97 -4.91
CA VAL A 69 -10.60 -6.71 -4.77
C VAL A 69 -10.35 -6.00 -3.43
N PRO A 70 -10.54 -6.66 -2.26
CA PRO A 70 -10.28 -6.00 -0.97
C PRO A 70 -8.81 -5.61 -0.76
N VAL A 71 -7.85 -6.30 -1.38
CA VAL A 71 -6.42 -5.96 -1.29
C VAL A 71 -6.18 -4.56 -1.88
N TYR A 72 -6.64 -4.32 -3.11
CA TYR A 72 -6.44 -3.01 -3.77
C TYR A 72 -7.25 -1.88 -3.11
N VAL A 73 -8.39 -2.18 -2.49
CA VAL A 73 -9.13 -1.21 -1.67
C VAL A 73 -8.35 -0.84 -0.41
N ALA A 74 -7.76 -1.82 0.28
CA ALA A 74 -6.93 -1.57 1.45
C ALA A 74 -5.67 -0.75 1.10
N LEU A 75 -5.03 -1.06 -0.02
CA LEU A 75 -3.88 -0.29 -0.52
C LEU A 75 -4.27 1.15 -0.88
N ALA A 76 -5.42 1.36 -1.53
CA ALA A 76 -5.96 2.69 -1.80
C ALA A 76 -6.21 3.50 -0.51
N TYR A 77 -6.65 2.85 0.57
CA TYR A 77 -6.75 3.47 1.88
C TYR A 77 -5.36 3.82 2.43
N LEU A 78 -4.39 2.90 2.42
CA LEU A 78 -3.05 3.14 2.95
C LEU A 78 -2.35 4.32 2.25
N VAL A 79 -2.35 4.38 0.92
CA VAL A 79 -1.71 5.50 0.19
C VAL A 79 -2.39 6.85 0.47
N SER A 80 -3.68 6.85 0.80
CA SER A 80 -4.40 8.06 1.22
C SER A 80 -3.90 8.64 2.54
N ARG A 81 -3.24 7.81 3.37
CA ARG A 81 -2.62 8.21 4.65
C ARG A 81 -1.19 8.72 4.49
N ALA A 82 -0.56 8.37 3.35
CA ALA A 82 0.65 8.97 2.77
C ALA A 82 0.79 10.48 3.03
N ASN A 83 1.93 11.02 3.48
CA ASN A 83 2.15 12.49 3.42
C ASN A 83 3.37 12.88 2.60
N SER A 84 4.27 11.94 2.40
CA SER A 84 5.40 12.06 1.50
C SER A 84 5.55 10.76 0.72
N SER A 85 6.32 10.81 -0.37
CA SER A 85 6.71 9.61 -1.10
C SER A 85 7.50 8.62 -0.23
N GLY A 86 8.31 9.12 0.70
CA GLY A 86 9.04 8.30 1.67
C GLY A 86 8.12 7.59 2.67
N GLU A 87 7.09 8.27 3.17
CA GLU A 87 6.08 7.65 4.03
C GLU A 87 5.23 6.64 3.24
N ALA A 88 4.89 6.95 1.99
CA ALA A 88 4.18 6.02 1.10
C ALA A 88 5.00 4.75 0.85
N PHE A 89 6.31 4.90 0.59
CA PHE A 89 7.23 3.78 0.51
C PHE A 89 7.22 2.95 1.80
N GLY A 90 7.34 3.58 2.97
CA GLY A 90 7.32 2.90 4.26
C GLY A 90 6.01 2.13 4.53
N LEU A 91 4.86 2.72 4.23
CA LEU A 91 3.56 2.05 4.35
C LEU A 91 3.45 0.83 3.44
N GLY A 92 3.93 0.95 2.20
CA GLY A 92 3.97 -0.15 1.24
C GLY A 92 4.87 -1.29 1.71
N VAL A 93 6.11 -0.98 2.13
CA VAL A 93 7.05 -1.98 2.66
C VAL A 93 6.45 -2.68 3.87
N ALA A 94 5.89 -1.93 4.82
CA ALA A 94 5.31 -2.51 6.02
C ALA A 94 4.13 -3.45 5.71
N CYS A 95 3.23 -3.06 4.80
CA CYS A 95 2.07 -3.87 4.43
C CYS A 95 2.47 -5.20 3.80
N TYR A 96 3.35 -5.17 2.80
CA TYR A 96 3.81 -6.39 2.12
C TYR A 96 4.68 -7.23 3.04
N ALA A 97 5.56 -6.61 3.83
CA ALA A 97 6.36 -7.33 4.82
C ALA A 97 5.48 -8.07 5.85
N VAL A 98 4.44 -7.43 6.39
CA VAL A 98 3.53 -8.11 7.32
C VAL A 98 2.90 -9.34 6.66
N TYR A 99 2.46 -9.24 5.40
CA TYR A 99 1.88 -10.37 4.68
C TYR A 99 2.90 -11.49 4.41
N ASP A 100 4.00 -11.17 3.73
CA ASP A 100 5.00 -12.15 3.29
C ASP A 100 5.74 -12.80 4.45
N TRP A 101 6.16 -12.03 5.45
CA TRP A 101 6.89 -12.59 6.58
C TRP A 101 5.97 -13.39 7.52
N THR A 102 4.68 -13.07 7.58
CA THR A 102 3.69 -13.93 8.27
C THR A 102 3.56 -15.27 7.55
N ASN A 103 3.43 -15.27 6.22
CA ASN A 103 3.42 -16.49 5.43
C ASN A 103 4.73 -17.28 5.61
N MET A 104 5.89 -16.62 5.54
CA MET A 104 7.19 -17.23 5.77
C MET A 104 7.29 -17.90 7.14
N SER A 105 6.72 -17.27 8.19
CA SER A 105 6.74 -17.83 9.54
C SER A 105 5.87 -19.07 9.72
N THR A 106 4.92 -19.32 8.82
CA THR A 106 3.91 -20.38 8.97
C THR A 106 4.00 -21.46 7.88
N LEU A 107 4.60 -21.13 6.73
CA LEU A 107 4.68 -22.00 5.55
C LEU A 107 6.14 -22.42 5.32
N SER A 108 6.43 -23.72 5.48
CA SER A 108 7.80 -24.26 5.47
C SER A 108 8.56 -24.09 4.16
N SER A 109 7.85 -24.03 3.03
CA SER A 109 8.45 -23.88 1.69
C SER A 109 8.36 -22.46 1.13
N TYR A 110 7.98 -21.48 1.95
CA TYR A 110 7.95 -20.09 1.47
C TYR A 110 9.38 -19.60 1.22
N TRP A 111 9.59 -18.95 0.08
CA TRP A 111 10.93 -18.49 -0.31
C TRP A 111 11.22 -17.12 0.31
N TRP A 112 12.23 -17.05 1.21
CA TRP A 112 12.61 -15.81 1.88
C TRP A 112 13.01 -14.68 0.91
N GLY A 113 13.60 -15.04 -0.24
CA GLY A 113 14.00 -14.07 -1.26
C GLY A 113 12.79 -13.41 -1.91
N PHE A 114 11.69 -14.15 -2.10
CA PHE A 114 10.41 -13.57 -2.53
C PHE A 114 9.87 -12.63 -1.47
N ALA A 115 9.82 -13.06 -0.20
CA ALA A 115 9.32 -12.23 0.88
C ALA A 115 10.02 -10.87 0.97
N LEU A 116 11.36 -10.85 0.86
CA LEU A 116 12.13 -9.62 0.84
C LEU A 116 11.86 -8.78 -0.41
N ALA A 117 11.86 -9.40 -1.59
CA ALA A 117 11.69 -8.69 -2.85
C ALA A 117 10.28 -8.09 -2.97
N ASP A 118 9.23 -8.83 -2.56
CA ASP A 118 7.84 -8.37 -2.57
C ASP A 118 7.60 -7.28 -1.51
N SER A 119 8.25 -7.38 -0.34
CA SER A 119 8.27 -6.29 0.65
C SER A 119 8.81 -4.99 0.06
N VAL A 120 9.97 -5.03 -0.60
CA VAL A 120 10.58 -3.85 -1.23
C VAL A 120 9.71 -3.35 -2.38
N TRP A 121 9.17 -4.26 -3.19
CA TRP A 121 8.27 -3.91 -4.28
C TRP A 121 7.00 -3.20 -3.78
N GLY A 122 6.36 -3.68 -2.71
CA GLY A 122 5.21 -3.03 -2.09
C GLY A 122 5.48 -1.56 -1.73
N GLY A 123 6.70 -1.26 -1.28
CA GLY A 123 7.18 0.10 -1.05
C GLY A 123 7.31 0.91 -2.33
N VAL A 124 8.02 0.38 -3.33
CA VAL A 124 8.21 1.02 -4.64
C VAL A 124 6.86 1.30 -5.31
N LEU A 125 5.98 0.30 -5.36
CA LEU A 125 4.62 0.37 -5.88
C LEU A 125 3.82 1.50 -5.23
N THR A 126 3.77 1.52 -3.89
CA THR A 126 3.01 2.53 -3.15
C THR A 126 3.59 3.94 -3.33
N CYS A 127 4.92 4.06 -3.43
CA CYS A 127 5.61 5.31 -3.75
C CYS A 127 5.25 5.83 -5.14
N ILE A 128 5.28 4.97 -6.16
CA ILE A 128 4.91 5.33 -7.54
C ILE A 128 3.46 5.78 -7.60
N VAL A 129 2.54 5.00 -7.03
CA VAL A 129 1.10 5.34 -7.00
C VAL A 129 0.87 6.68 -6.30
N PHE A 130 1.57 6.94 -5.18
CA PHE A 130 1.51 8.21 -4.48
C PHE A 130 1.97 9.40 -5.35
N ILE A 131 3.09 9.25 -6.07
CA ILE A 131 3.62 10.30 -6.95
C ILE A 131 2.63 10.60 -8.09
N ILE A 132 2.05 9.57 -8.70
CA ILE A 132 1.06 9.75 -9.78
C ILE A 132 -0.17 10.47 -9.24
N LEU A 133 -0.70 10.03 -8.09
CA LEU A 133 -1.90 10.62 -7.50
C LEU A 133 -1.69 12.06 -7.04
N THR A 134 -0.47 12.42 -6.59
CA THR A 134 -0.16 13.79 -6.14
C THR A 134 0.16 14.73 -7.29
N HIS A 135 0.33 14.20 -8.50
CA HIS A 135 0.61 15.04 -9.65
C HIS A 135 -0.58 16.01 -9.90
N PRO A 136 -0.33 17.33 -10.02
CA PRO A 136 -1.41 18.33 -10.10
C PRO A 136 -2.41 18.13 -11.24
N ARG A 137 -2.00 17.46 -12.32
CA ARG A 137 -2.87 17.13 -13.46
C ARG A 137 -3.86 15.98 -13.19
N ILE A 138 -3.57 15.13 -12.22
CA ILE A 138 -4.36 13.92 -11.92
C ILE A 138 -5.35 14.21 -10.79
N SER A 139 -4.88 14.83 -9.70
CA SER A 139 -5.71 15.17 -8.55
C SER A 139 -5.39 16.57 -8.04
N PRO A 140 -5.86 17.63 -8.73
CA PRO A 140 -5.57 19.01 -8.34
C PRO A 140 -6.08 19.34 -6.92
N VAL A 141 -7.24 18.79 -6.53
CA VAL A 141 -7.81 19.00 -5.19
C VAL A 141 -6.94 18.40 -4.08
N TRP A 142 -6.41 17.19 -4.28
CA TRP A 142 -5.57 16.55 -3.29
C TRP A 142 -4.15 17.10 -3.28
N ALA A 143 -3.61 17.46 -4.45
CA ALA A 143 -2.32 18.13 -4.57
C ALA A 143 -2.33 19.49 -3.84
N ALA A 144 -3.41 20.27 -4.00
CA ALA A 144 -3.57 21.57 -3.34
C ALA A 144 -3.74 21.47 -1.81
N GLN A 145 -4.25 20.35 -1.29
CA GLN A 145 -4.38 20.10 0.16
C GLN A 145 -3.03 19.78 0.85
N ARG A 146 -1.94 19.64 0.09
CA ARG A 146 -0.63 19.23 0.57
C ARG A 146 0.48 20.26 0.35
N GLN A 147 0.15 21.42 -0.23
CA GLN A 147 1.01 22.62 -0.27
C GLN A 147 0.71 23.49 0.95
#